data_AF-A0A0M4EAW0-F1
#
_entry.id   AF-A0A0M4EAW0-F1
#
_cell.length_a   1.000
_cell.length_b   1.000
_cell.length_c   1.000
_cell.angle_alpha   90.00
_cell.angle_beta   90.00
_cell.angle_gamma   90.00
#
_symmetry.space_group_name_H-M   'P 1'
#
loop_
_entity.id
_entity.type
_entity.pdbx_description
1 polymer ?
#
loop_
_entity_poly.entity_id
_entity_poly.type
_entity_poly.pdbx_seq_one_letter_code
_entity_poly.pdbx_strand_id
1 'polypeptide(L)' 'MPFDFNTKHLPCDLDFSGRDSAIDSYPNHCIWVWNNRYTHEGWYRVYKTYQLEAFFFGQYYERLKRYEIDPHTWDYDN' A
#
# COMPACT_ATOMS: atom_id res chain seq x y z
N MET A 1 11.22 2.77 15.52
CA MET A 1 10.33 1.63 15.17
C MET A 1 11.03 0.32 15.52
N PRO A 2 10.37 -0.60 16.24
CA PRO A 2 10.98 -1.84 16.75
C PRO A 2 10.98 -2.98 15.71
N PHE A 3 11.17 -2.68 14.42
CA PHE A 3 11.20 -3.66 13.34
C PHE A 3 12.57 -3.65 12.65
N ASP A 4 13.02 -4.80 12.15
CA ASP A 4 14.24 -4.93 11.34
C ASP A 4 14.03 -4.41 9.91
N PHE A 5 15.07 -4.46 9.09
CA PHE A 5 15.01 -3.95 7.71
C PHE A 5 13.99 -4.72 6.86
N ASN A 6 13.96 -6.06 6.97
CA ASN A 6 13.06 -6.87 6.14
C ASN A 6 11.60 -6.64 6.53
N THR A 7 11.28 -6.67 7.82
CA THR A 7 9.89 -6.44 8.29
C THR A 7 9.37 -5.07 7.90
N LYS A 8 10.25 -4.06 7.81
CA LYS A 8 9.85 -2.70 7.41
C LYS A 8 9.43 -2.58 5.95
N HIS A 9 9.90 -3.47 5.08
CA HIS A 9 9.65 -3.45 3.63
C HIS A 9 8.70 -4.56 3.21
N LEU A 10 8.10 -5.26 4.17
CA LEU A 10 7.02 -6.18 3.87
C LEU A 10 5.81 -5.40 3.36
N PRO A 11 5.03 -6.01 2.45
CA PRO A 11 3.89 -5.35 1.82
C PRO A 11 2.84 -4.96 2.87
N CYS A 12 2.32 -3.75 2.73
CA CYS A 12 1.33 -3.17 3.61
C CYS A 12 0.37 -2.30 2.82
N ASP A 13 -0.85 -2.77 2.55
CA ASP A 13 -1.73 -2.13 1.56
C ASP A 13 -2.50 -0.92 2.15
N LEU A 14 -1.80 0.15 2.52
CA LEU A 14 -2.40 1.32 3.20
C LEU A 14 -2.96 2.38 2.25
N ASP A 15 -2.97 2.12 0.93
CA ASP A 15 -3.38 3.10 -0.08
C ASP A 15 -4.85 3.01 -0.52
N PHE A 16 -5.61 2.02 -0.04
CA PHE A 16 -7.02 1.88 -0.43
C PHE A 16 -7.99 2.68 0.46
N SER A 17 -9.15 2.98 -0.14
CA SER A 17 -10.30 3.58 0.55
C SER A 17 -11.03 2.52 1.37
N GLY A 18 -11.38 2.81 2.62
CA GLY A 18 -12.00 1.85 3.54
C GLY A 18 -10.99 1.02 4.37
N ARG A 19 -9.71 1.42 4.39
CA ARG A 19 -8.65 0.74 5.17
C ARG A 19 -8.86 0.71 6.66
N ASP A 20 -9.60 1.67 7.18
CA ASP A 20 -10.07 1.68 8.56
C ASP A 20 -10.92 0.44 8.89
N SER A 21 -11.74 -0.03 7.96
CA SER A 21 -12.59 -1.21 8.16
C SER A 21 -11.84 -2.54 8.09
N ALA A 22 -10.71 -2.59 7.38
CA ALA A 22 -9.96 -3.83 7.17
C ALA A 22 -8.66 -3.89 7.97
N ILE A 23 -8.27 -2.84 8.71
CA ILE A 23 -6.95 -2.76 9.35
C ILE A 23 -6.66 -3.94 10.28
N ASP A 24 -7.69 -4.48 10.93
CA ASP A 24 -7.54 -5.62 11.85
C ASP A 24 -7.13 -6.91 11.13
N SER A 25 -7.30 -6.99 9.81
CA SER A 25 -6.85 -8.12 8.98
C SER A 25 -5.39 -8.00 8.51
N TYR A 26 -4.71 -6.89 8.83
CA TYR A 26 -3.39 -6.60 8.29
C TYR A 26 -2.30 -7.32 9.10
N PRO A 27 -1.10 -7.52 8.50
CA PRO A 27 0.04 -7.98 9.26
C PRO A 27 0.33 -7.08 10.48
N ASN A 28 0.85 -7.67 11.56
CA ASN A 28 1.07 -6.96 12.83
C ASN A 28 1.89 -5.66 12.69
N HIS A 29 2.87 -5.64 11.79
CA HIS A 29 3.70 -4.45 11.56
C HIS A 29 2.90 -3.28 10.95
N CYS A 30 1.94 -3.57 10.07
CA CYS A 30 1.00 -2.59 9.50
C CYS A 30 0.06 -2.00 10.54
N ILE A 31 -0.54 -2.87 11.37
CA ILE A 31 -1.43 -2.48 12.47
C ILE A 31 -0.68 -1.55 13.42
N TRP A 32 0.58 -1.89 13.72
CA TRP A 32 1.42 -1.09 14.59
C TRP A 32 1.68 0.32 14.03
N VAL A 33 2.04 0.43 12.74
CA VAL A 33 2.25 1.73 12.07
C VAL A 33 0.94 2.52 12.04
N TRP A 34 -0.18 1.86 11.74
CA TRP A 34 -1.50 2.48 11.74
C TRP A 34 -1.84 3.10 13.10
N ASN A 35 -1.68 2.35 14.18
CA ASN A 35 -2.03 2.81 15.52
C ASN A 35 -1.16 3.98 15.99
N ASN A 36 0.09 4.06 15.52
CA ASN A 36 1.03 5.12 15.92
C ASN A 36 1.06 6.34 14.98
N ARG A 37 0.29 6.34 13.88
CA ARG A 37 0.42 7.30 12.77
C ARG A 37 0.27 8.79 13.14
N TYR A 38 -0.41 9.11 14.24
CA TYR A 38 -0.67 10.49 14.68
C TYR A 38 0.02 10.87 16.00
N THR A 39 0.99 10.06 16.46
CA THR A 39 1.64 10.33 17.75
C THR A 39 2.70 11.43 17.66
N HIS A 40 3.43 11.55 16.54
CA HIS A 40 4.26 12.72 16.20
C HIS A 40 4.59 12.74 14.69
N GLU A 41 5.21 13.82 14.20
CA GLU A 41 5.51 14.03 12.77
C GLU A 41 6.31 12.86 12.14
N GLY A 42 7.32 12.35 12.84
CA GLY A 42 8.12 11.22 12.39
C GLY A 42 7.29 9.98 12.08
N TRP A 43 6.29 9.67 12.91
CA TRP A 43 5.38 8.56 12.64
C TRP A 43 4.43 8.82 11.48
N TYR A 44 3.99 10.06 11.32
CA TYR A 44 3.16 10.42 10.18
C TYR A 44 3.94 10.26 8.87
N ARG A 45 5.22 10.65 8.84
CA ARG A 45 6.11 10.43 7.69
C ARG A 45 6.25 8.94 7.36
N VAL A 46 6.51 8.10 8.36
CA VAL A 46 6.57 6.64 8.20
C VAL A 46 5.27 6.07 7.62
N TYR A 47 4.12 6.47 8.18
CA TYR A 47 2.82 6.05 7.69
C TYR A 47 2.60 6.46 6.22
N LYS A 48 2.99 7.68 5.84
CA LYS A 48 2.93 8.16 4.46
C LYS A 48 3.91 7.42 3.53
N THR A 49 5.08 7.02 4.02
CA THR A 49 6.00 6.16 3.26
C THR A 49 5.36 4.81 2.96
N TYR A 50 4.73 4.17 3.94
CA TYR A 50 4.04 2.90 3.74
C TYR A 50 2.88 3.03 2.75
N GLN A 51 2.10 4.12 2.86
CA GLN A 51 1.04 4.40 1.89
C GLN A 51 1.60 4.59 0.47
N LEU A 52 2.74 5.27 0.33
CA LEU A 52 3.40 5.47 -0.95
C LEU A 52 3.93 4.16 -1.53
N GLU A 53 4.57 3.33 -0.72
CA GLU A 53 5.04 2.00 -1.13
C GLU A 53 3.88 1.10 -1.57
N ALA A 54 2.76 1.12 -0.84
CA ALA A 54 1.53 0.41 -1.19
C ALA A 54 0.98 0.83 -2.56
N PHE A 55 0.94 2.14 -2.83
CA PHE A 55 0.51 2.66 -4.12
C PHE A 55 1.42 2.15 -5.25
N PHE A 56 2.74 2.37 -5.11
CA PHE A 56 3.70 2.07 -6.17
C PHE A 56 3.81 0.57 -6.46
N PHE A 57 3.92 -0.27 -5.44
CA PHE A 57 4.12 -1.71 -5.60
C PHE A 57 2.82 -2.51 -5.67
N GLY A 58 1.69 -1.93 -5.27
CA GLY A 58 0.37 -2.53 -5.35
C GLY A 58 -0.42 -1.98 -6.53
N GLN A 59 -1.34 -1.06 -6.24
CA GLN A 59 -2.36 -0.64 -7.20
C GLN A 59 -1.80 -0.04 -8.50
N TYR A 60 -0.75 0.78 -8.40
CA TYR A 60 -0.13 1.38 -9.58
C TYR A 60 0.61 0.35 -10.44
N TYR A 61 1.41 -0.52 -9.80
CA TYR A 61 2.12 -1.59 -10.48
C TYR A 61 1.17 -2.54 -11.22
N GLU A 62 0.09 -2.98 -10.57
CA GLU A 62 -0.90 -3.88 -11.19
C GLU A 62 -1.61 -3.21 -12.38
N ARG A 63 -1.92 -1.91 -12.29
CA ARG A 63 -2.52 -1.16 -13.40
C ARG A 63 -1.57 -1.02 -14.58
N LEU A 64 -0.30 -0.68 -14.34
CA LEU A 64 0.72 -0.60 -15.38
C LEU A 64 0.95 -1.96 -16.04
N LYS A 65 1.06 -3.02 -15.25
CA LYS A 65 1.24 -4.37 -15.74
C LYS A 65 0.10 -4.81 -16.66
N ARG A 66 -1.16 -4.58 -16.27
CA ARG A 66 -2.32 -4.85 -17.14
C ARG A 66 -2.29 -3.99 -18.39
N TYR A 67 -1.95 -2.71 -18.25
CA TYR A 67 -1.79 -1.83 -19.40
C TYR A 67 -0.67 -2.28 -20.35
N GLU A 68 0.37 -2.96 -19.89
CA GLU A 68 1.45 -3.45 -20.77
C GLU A 68 1.16 -4.83 -21.37
N ILE A 69 0.45 -5.69 -20.64
CA ILE A 69 0.33 -7.12 -20.96
C ILE A 69 -1.04 -7.49 -21.52
N ASP A 70 -2.13 -6.90 -21.01
CA ASP A 70 -3.46 -7.30 -21.45
C ASP A 70 -3.66 -6.88 -22.91
N PRO A 71 -4.27 -7.72 -23.76
CA PRO A 71 -4.58 -7.33 -25.13
C PRO A 71 -5.49 -6.11 -25.11
N HIS A 72 -5.03 -5.00 -25.67
CA HIS A 72 -5.87 -3.81 -25.79
C HIS A 72 -6.86 -4.03 -26.91
N THR A 73 -7.97 -4.68 -26.60
CA THR A 73 -9.15 -4.63 -27.45
C THR A 73 -9.73 -3.22 -27.31
N TRP A 74 -9.07 -2.25 -27.94
CA TRP A 74 -9.74 -1.01 -28.29
C TRP A 74 -10.86 -1.42 -29.22
N ASP A 75 -12.11 -1.16 -28.84
CA ASP A 75 -13.29 -1.43 -29.64
C ASP A 75 -13.21 -0.69 -31.00
N TYR A 76 -12.52 -1.30 -31.97
CA TYR A 76 -12.54 -0.93 -33.38
C TYR A 76 -13.14 -2.05 -34.24
N ASP A 77 -13.70 -3.10 -33.63
CA ASP A 77 -14.46 -4.13 -34.34
C ASP A 77 -15.97 -3.94 -34.11
N ASN A 78 -16.55 -3.22 -35.10
CA ASN A 78 -17.96 -3.06 -35.50
C ASN A 78 -18.82 -1.98 -34.81
#